data_AF-K9ZDT9-F1
#
_entry.id   AF-K9ZDT9-F1
#
_cell.length_a   1.000
_cell.length_b   1.000
_cell.length_c   1.000
_cell.angle_alpha   90.00
_cell.angle_beta   90.00
_cell.angle_gamma   90.00
#
_symmetry.space_group_name_H-M   'P 1'
#
loop_
_entity.id
_entity.type
_entity.pdbx_description
1 polymer ?
#
loop_
_entity_poly.entity_id
_entity_poly.type
_entity_poly.pdbx_seq_one_letter_code
_entity_poly.pdbx_strand_id
1 'polypeptide(L)'
;MTTEINLGEQTTTGADAIDVAIAQGVDFDGSPIPSAKLELYTQVMGLEAGRQRSGVSNTMRSRIVRIGAKHIPQAELDQKLVDAGFAPLKEKEIAFFYGGK
;
A
#
# COMPACT_ATOMS: atom_id res chain seq x y z
N MET A 1 13.17 -3.17 41.26
CA MET A 1 13.38 -3.56 39.85
C MET A 1 12.08 -3.30 39.13
N THR A 2 11.91 -2.10 38.60
CA THR A 2 10.79 -1.74 37.73
C THR A 2 11.39 -1.67 36.34
N THR A 3 11.11 -2.70 35.54
CA THR A 3 11.53 -2.76 34.15
C THR A 3 10.71 -1.73 33.39
N GLU A 4 11.29 -0.55 33.16
CA GLU A 4 10.77 0.40 32.19
C GLU A 4 10.88 -0.28 30.82
N ILE A 5 9.76 -0.76 30.31
CA ILE A 5 9.65 -1.22 28.93
C ILE A 5 9.73 0.05 28.09
N ASN A 6 10.93 0.33 27.61
CA ASN A 6 11.16 1.33 26.58
C ASN A 6 10.49 0.78 25.30
N LEU A 7 9.20 1.05 25.13
CA LEU A 7 8.51 0.87 23.85
C LEU A 7 9.15 1.86 22.88
N GLY A 8 10.26 1.43 22.28
CA GLY A 8 10.93 2.16 21.23
C GLY A 8 9.90 2.53 20.18
N GLU A 9 9.86 3.82 19.84
CA GLU A 9 8.94 4.46 18.91
C GLU A 9 8.62 3.53 17.74
N GLN A 10 7.49 2.81 17.84
CA GLN A 10 7.00 2.01 16.73
C GLN A 10 6.52 3.03 15.71
N THR A 11 7.29 3.22 14.64
CA THR A 11 6.89 4.10 13.55
C THR A 11 5.64 3.51 12.90
N THR A 12 4.47 4.12 13.15
CA THR A 12 3.17 3.71 12.60
C THR A 12 3.01 4.10 11.13
N THR A 13 4.06 4.66 10.53
CA THR A 13 4.05 5.26 9.20
C THR A 13 4.80 4.38 8.22
N GLY A 14 4.27 4.29 7.00
CA GLY A 14 4.85 3.48 5.92
C GLY A 14 4.03 2.23 5.63
N ALA A 15 4.23 1.66 4.44
CA ALA A 15 3.46 0.49 4.01
C ALA A 15 3.73 -0.73 4.91
N ASP A 16 4.95 -0.86 5.44
CA ASP A 16 5.40 -2.04 6.17
C ASP A 16 4.93 -2.05 7.63
N ALA A 17 4.54 -0.90 8.19
CA ALA A 17 4.13 -0.79 9.60
C ALA A 17 2.87 -1.64 9.90
N ILE A 18 1.93 -1.68 8.97
CA ILE A 18 0.69 -2.47 9.11
C ILE A 18 0.99 -3.97 9.04
N ASP A 19 1.85 -4.39 8.10
CA ASP A 19 2.19 -5.80 7.95
C ASP A 19 2.95 -6.33 9.19
N VAL A 20 3.80 -5.50 9.80
CA VAL A 20 4.46 -5.82 11.08
C VAL A 20 3.46 -5.97 12.21
N ALA A 21 2.50 -5.04 12.35
CA ALA A 21 1.45 -5.08 13.36
C ALA A 21 0.57 -6.34 13.22
N ILE A 22 0.15 -6.67 12.00
CA ILE A 22 -0.61 -7.88 11.70
C ILE A 22 0.18 -9.14 12.05
N ALA A 23 1.47 -9.20 11.71
CA ALA A 23 2.33 -10.33 12.03
C ALA A 23 2.54 -10.51 13.55
N GLN A 24 2.54 -9.42 14.31
CA GLN A 24 2.60 -9.43 15.77
C GLN A 24 1.24 -9.71 16.43
N GLY A 25 0.14 -9.59 15.68
CA GLY A 25 -1.23 -9.75 16.19
C GLY A 25 -1.67 -8.59 17.10
N VAL A 26 -1.06 -7.41 16.96
CA VAL A 26 -1.26 -6.25 17.84
C VAL A 26 -1.48 -5.00 16.97
N ASP A 27 -2.51 -4.22 17.27
CA ASP A 27 -2.81 -2.95 16.59
C ASP A 27 -1.86 -1.84 17.08
N PHE A 28 -1.84 -0.68 16.40
CA PHE A 28 -0.94 0.43 16.75
C PHE A 28 -1.23 1.06 18.12
N ASP A 29 -2.42 0.84 18.67
CA ASP A 29 -2.78 1.24 20.03
C ASP A 29 -2.36 0.19 21.10
N GLY A 30 -1.74 -0.91 20.70
CA GLY A 30 -1.31 -2.00 21.58
C GLY A 30 -2.40 -3.02 21.89
N SER A 31 -3.62 -2.87 21.35
CA SER A 31 -4.70 -3.84 21.54
C SER A 31 -4.47 -5.10 20.69
N PRO A 32 -4.87 -6.30 21.17
CA PRO A 32 -4.75 -7.52 20.38
C PRO A 32 -5.76 -7.52 19.22
N ILE A 33 -5.30 -7.93 18.04
CA ILE A 33 -6.16 -8.10 16.87
C ILE A 33 -7.01 -9.38 17.06
N PRO A 34 -8.34 -9.31 16.91
CA PRO A 34 -9.20 -10.50 17.02
C PRO A 34 -8.80 -11.62 16.06
N SER A 35 -8.72 -12.86 16.55
CA SER A 35 -8.24 -14.03 15.79
C SER A 35 -8.99 -14.25 14.47
N ALA A 36 -10.31 -14.08 14.48
CA ALA A 36 -11.14 -14.21 13.27
C ALA A 36 -10.73 -13.22 12.15
N LYS A 37 -10.21 -12.03 12.50
CA LYS A 37 -9.71 -11.06 11.51
C LYS A 37 -8.36 -11.52 10.94
N LEU A 38 -7.46 -12.03 11.78
CA LEU A 38 -6.14 -12.53 11.37
C LEU A 38 -6.27 -13.78 10.47
N GLU A 39 -7.18 -14.68 10.83
CA GLU A 39 -7.50 -15.87 10.04
C GLU A 39 -8.02 -15.49 8.65
N LEU A 40 -8.98 -14.57 8.59
CA LEU A 40 -9.51 -14.09 7.32
C LEU A 40 -8.44 -13.39 6.47
N TYR A 41 -7.62 -12.52 7.07
CA TYR A 41 -6.51 -11.86 6.37
C TYR A 41 -5.55 -12.90 5.77
N THR A 42 -5.13 -13.88 6.57
CA THR A 42 -4.19 -14.93 6.15
C THR A 42 -4.76 -15.75 5.00
N GLN A 43 -6.04 -16.12 5.09
CA GLN A 43 -6.73 -16.85 4.03
C GLN A 43 -6.71 -16.07 2.71
N VAL A 44 -7.11 -14.80 2.73
CA VAL A 44 -7.21 -13.96 1.52
C VAL A 44 -5.83 -13.68 0.92
N MET A 45 -4.81 -13.39 1.76
CA MET A 45 -3.45 -13.18 1.27
C MET A 45 -2.85 -14.44 0.66
N GLY A 46 -3.18 -15.62 1.20
CA GLY A 46 -2.81 -16.92 0.61
C GLY A 46 -3.35 -17.11 -0.81
N LEU A 47 -4.57 -16.63 -1.11
CA LEU A 47 -5.13 -16.67 -2.46
C LEU A 47 -4.34 -15.81 -3.45
N GLU A 48 -3.89 -14.62 -3.03
CA GLU A 48 -3.10 -13.72 -3.88
C GLU A 48 -1.66 -14.24 -4.11
N ALA A 49 -1.10 -15.00 -3.17
CA ALA A 49 0.25 -15.57 -3.28
C ALA A 49 0.39 -16.54 -4.47
N GLY A 50 -0.70 -17.21 -4.86
CA GLY A 50 -0.72 -18.11 -6.02
C GLY A 50 -0.86 -17.43 -7.38
N ARG A 51 -1.04 -16.10 -7.42
CA ARG A 51 -1.35 -15.38 -8.66
C ARG A 51 -0.09 -15.03 -9.45
N GLN A 52 -0.11 -15.35 -10.75
CA GLN A 52 0.92 -14.87 -11.68
C GLN A 52 0.87 -13.34 -11.78
N ARG A 53 1.99 -12.67 -11.49
CA ARG A 53 2.11 -11.22 -11.55
C ARG A 53 2.33 -10.76 -13.00
N SER A 54 1.83 -9.59 -13.35
CA SER A 54 1.92 -8.95 -14.67
C SER A 54 3.33 -8.43 -15.04
N GLY A 55 4.35 -8.79 -14.27
CA GLY A 55 5.73 -8.30 -14.39
C GLY A 55 6.01 -7.03 -13.58
N VAL A 56 7.30 -6.78 -13.31
CA VAL A 56 7.77 -5.70 -12.42
C VAL A 56 7.42 -4.33 -12.98
N SER A 57 7.71 -4.05 -14.26
CA SER A 57 7.45 -2.73 -14.89
C SER A 57 5.96 -2.34 -14.84
N ASN A 58 5.06 -3.27 -15.19
CA ASN A 58 3.61 -3.03 -15.11
C ASN A 58 3.14 -2.78 -13.67
N THR A 59 3.71 -3.52 -12.71
CA THR A 59 3.41 -3.35 -11.29
C THR A 59 3.90 -1.99 -10.79
N MET A 60 5.11 -1.58 -11.17
CA MET A 60 5.68 -0.26 -10.86
C MET A 60 4.80 0.86 -11.40
N ARG A 61 4.46 0.84 -12.70
CA ARG A 61 3.59 1.85 -13.31
C ARG A 61 2.26 1.94 -12.57
N SER A 62 1.62 0.80 -12.31
CA SER A 62 0.31 0.77 -11.64
C SER A 62 0.38 1.34 -10.21
N ARG A 63 1.47 1.07 -9.47
CA ARG A 63 1.70 1.65 -8.14
C ARG A 63 1.93 3.16 -8.22
N ILE A 64 2.75 3.62 -9.17
CA ILE A 64 3.02 5.05 -9.42
C ILE A 64 1.72 5.79 -9.73
N VAL A 65 0.89 5.28 -10.66
CA VAL A 65 -0.39 5.92 -11.02
C VAL A 65 -1.32 6.01 -9.79
N ARG A 66 -1.52 4.89 -9.08
CA ARG A 66 -2.46 4.82 -7.95
C ARG A 66 -2.07 5.71 -6.77
N ILE A 67 -0.77 5.82 -6.47
CA ILE A 67 -0.28 6.62 -5.34
C ILE A 67 -0.05 8.07 -5.79
N GLY A 68 0.62 8.25 -6.93
CA GLY A 68 0.92 9.56 -7.50
C GLY A 68 -0.32 10.42 -7.70
N ALA A 69 -1.44 9.84 -8.16
CA ALA A 69 -2.66 10.62 -8.38
C ALA A 69 -3.30 11.19 -7.11
N LYS A 70 -2.89 10.72 -5.92
CA LYS A 70 -3.31 11.30 -4.64
C LYS A 70 -2.56 12.59 -4.30
N HIS A 71 -1.38 12.79 -4.89
CA HIS A 71 -0.43 13.83 -4.47
C HIS A 71 0.02 14.76 -5.60
N ILE A 72 -0.09 14.33 -6.85
CA ILE A 72 0.45 15.01 -8.03
C ILE A 72 -0.72 15.40 -8.95
N PRO A 73 -0.76 16.63 -9.49
CA PRO A 73 -1.73 17.02 -10.52
C PRO A 73 -1.64 16.14 -11.77
N GLN A 74 -2.77 15.93 -12.45
CA GLN A 74 -2.86 15.02 -13.60
C GLN A 74 -1.78 15.26 -14.67
N ALA A 75 -1.65 16.50 -15.15
CA ALA A 75 -0.70 16.84 -16.21
C ALA A 75 0.76 16.59 -15.78
N GLU A 76 1.08 16.87 -14.51
CA GLU A 76 2.42 16.64 -13.97
C GLU A 76 2.71 15.13 -13.83
N LEU A 77 1.76 14.33 -13.34
CA LEU A 77 1.94 12.89 -13.24
C LEU A 77 2.08 12.23 -14.61
N ASP A 78 1.32 12.71 -15.60
CA ASP A 78 1.38 12.23 -16.97
C ASP A 78 2.76 12.46 -17.60
N GLN A 79 3.29 13.68 -17.47
CA GLN A 79 4.62 14.01 -17.96
C GLN A 79 5.71 13.16 -17.29
N LYS A 80 5.65 12.99 -15.95
CA LYS A 80 6.62 12.14 -15.23
C LYS A 80 6.59 10.68 -15.68
N LEU A 81 5.42 10.15 -16.07
CA LEU A 81 5.33 8.80 -16.61
C LEU A 81 6.05 8.69 -17.96
N VAL A 82 5.79 9.64 -18.86
CA VAL A 82 6.41 9.68 -20.19
C VAL A 82 7.92 9.85 -20.09
N ASP A 83 8.39 10.77 -19.25
CA ASP A 83 9.83 11.02 -19.02
C ASP A 83 10.55 9.77 -18.48
N ALA A 84 9.85 8.96 -17.68
CA ALA A 84 10.36 7.70 -17.13
C ALA A 84 10.21 6.50 -18.09
N GLY A 85 9.73 6.71 -19.33
CA GLY A 85 9.54 5.66 -20.33
C GLY A 85 8.31 4.79 -20.10
N PHE A 86 7.37 5.21 -19.24
CA PHE A 86 6.07 4.55 -19.09
C PHE A 86 5.04 5.13 -20.06
N ALA A 87 4.02 4.34 -20.39
CA ALA A 87 2.85 4.87 -21.08
C ALA A 87 2.17 5.96 -20.20
N PRO A 88 1.69 7.06 -20.81
CA PRO A 88 0.95 8.11 -20.11
C PRO A 88 -0.33 7.55 -19.45
N LEU A 89 -0.99 8.36 -18.63
CA LEU A 89 -2.25 8.02 -17.98
C LEU A 89 -3.30 7.63 -19.02
N LYS A 90 -3.99 6.52 -18.78
CA LYS A 90 -5.09 6.06 -19.62
C LYS A 90 -6.35 6.83 -19.26
N GLU A 91 -7.26 7.00 -20.22
CA GLU A 91 -8.56 7.67 -19.98
C GLU A 91 -9.32 7.12 -18.78
N LYS A 92 -9.36 5.78 -18.63
CA LYS A 92 -9.98 5.13 -17.47
C LYS A 92 -9.27 5.45 -16.14
N GLU A 93 -7.95 5.63 -16.17
CA GLU A 93 -7.16 6.01 -14.99
C GLU A 93 -7.45 7.48 -14.64
N ILE A 94 -7.55 8.35 -15.65
CA ILE A 94 -7.92 9.75 -15.47
C ILE A 94 -9.33 9.87 -14.88
N ALA A 95 -10.32 9.22 -15.49
CA ALA A 95 -11.70 9.23 -15.02
C ALA A 95 -11.81 8.73 -13.57
N PHE A 96 -11.09 7.65 -13.22
CA PHE A 96 -11.15 7.07 -11.88
C PHE A 96 -10.44 7.93 -10.82
N PHE A 97 -9.24 8.46 -11.10
CA PHE A 97 -8.43 9.16 -10.08
C PHE A 97 -8.63 10.68 -10.06
N TYR A 98 -9.08 11.29 -11.15
CA TYR A 98 -9.22 12.75 -11.30
C TYR A 98 -10.61 13.20 -11.72
N GLY A 99 -11.49 12.31 -12.20
CA GLY A 99 -12.81 12.68 -12.73
C GLY A 99 -13.87 13.07 -11.69
N GLY A 100 -13.61 12.85 -10.40
CA GLY A 100 -14.52 13.16 -9.30
C GLY A 100 -14.07 14.29 -8.38
N LYS A 101 -13.15 15.14 -8.85
CA LYS A 101 -12.69 16.35 -8.14
C LYS A 101 -13.31 17.60 -8.74
#